data_AF-A0A1H9S6R5-F1
#
_entry.id   AF-A0A1H9S6R5-F1
#
_cell.length_a   1.000
_cell.length_b   1.000
_cell.length_c   1.000
_cell.angle_alpha   90.00
_cell.angle_beta   90.00
_cell.angle_gamma   90.00
#
_symmetry.space_group_name_H-M   'P 1'
#
loop_
_entity.id
_entity.type
_entity.pdbx_description
1 polymer ?
#
loop_
_entity_poly.entity_id
_entity_poly.type
_entity_poly.pdbx_seq_one_letter_code
_entity_poly.pdbx_strand_id
1 'polypeptide(L)'
;MTDNAKQNAVIYCRVSSAKQVREGHGLNSQETRCREYARHKGYDIAQVFQDEGVSGGLIDRPGIKAPLAFLKQNRNQAYVVLIPV
;
A
#
# COMPACT_ATOMS: atom_id res chain seq x y z
N MET A 1 17.78 0.42 -27.64
CA MET A 1 17.65 -0.03 -26.24
C MET A 1 16.32 0.51 -25.76
N THR A 2 15.25 -0.28 -25.82
CA THR A 2 13.95 0.13 -25.31
C THR A 2 14.03 0.11 -23.80
N ASP A 3 14.10 1.30 -23.19
CA ASP A 3 13.89 1.50 -21.78
C ASP A 3 12.47 1.01 -21.48
N ASN A 4 12.36 -0.23 -21.03
CA ASN A 4 11.08 -0.85 -20.72
C ASN A 4 10.68 -0.28 -19.36
N ALA A 5 10.22 0.98 -19.37
CA ALA A 5 9.95 1.75 -18.17
C ALA A 5 8.98 0.95 -17.29
N LYS A 6 9.52 0.40 -16.20
CA LYS A 6 8.72 -0.34 -15.23
C LYS A 6 7.73 0.62 -14.60
N GLN A 7 6.49 0.17 -14.44
CA GLN A 7 5.47 0.99 -13.79
C GLN A 7 5.76 1.05 -12.29
N ASN A 8 5.78 2.25 -11.72
CA ASN A 8 5.92 2.43 -10.29
C ASN A 8 4.62 2.02 -9.58
N ALA A 9 4.75 1.38 -8.43
CA ALA A 9 3.62 0.96 -7.60
C ALA A 9 3.77 1.41 -6.14
N VAL A 10 2.64 1.65 -5.50
CA VAL A 10 2.52 1.92 -4.07
C VAL A 10 1.63 0.86 -3.46
N ILE A 11 2.04 0.29 -2.33
CA ILE A 11 1.25 -0.70 -1.60
C ILE A 11 0.56 0.00 -0.41
N TYR A 12 -0.73 -0.27 -0.21
CA TYR A 12 -1.47 0.16 0.96
C TYR A 12 -2.16 -1.03 1.62
N CYS A 13 -1.64 -1.45 2.78
CA CYS A 13 -2.20 -2.55 3.57
C CYS A 13 -3.01 -1.99 4.74
N ARG A 14 -4.16 -2.61 5.03
CA ARG A 14 -5.02 -2.19 6.13
C ARG A 14 -5.62 -3.39 6.86
N VAL A 15 -5.65 -3.33 8.18
CA VAL A 15 -6.46 -4.21 9.03
C VAL A 15 -7.47 -3.36 9.82
N SER A 16 -8.60 -3.94 10.19
CA SER A 16 -9.70 -3.21 10.83
C SER A 16 -9.96 -3.62 12.28
N SER A 17 -9.19 -4.56 12.83
CA SER A 17 -9.37 -5.02 14.20
C SER A 17 -8.05 -5.03 14.96
N ALA A 18 -8.09 -4.55 16.20
CA ALA A 18 -6.97 -4.66 17.14
C ALA A 18 -6.53 -6.13 17.35
N LYS A 19 -7.42 -7.09 17.13
CA LYS A 19 -7.10 -8.52 17.13
C LYS A 19 -6.13 -8.89 15.98
N GLN A 20 -6.40 -8.44 14.76
CA GLN A 20 -5.50 -8.68 13.61
C GLN A 20 -4.15 -7.96 13.76
N VAL A 21 -4.13 -6.83 14.47
CA VAL A 21 -2.89 -6.12 14.83
C VAL A 21 -2.10 -6.95 15.84
N ARG A 22 -2.74 -7.44 16.91
CA ARG A 22 -2.09 -8.28 17.94
C ARG A 22 -1.61 -9.62 17.42
N GLU A 23 -2.35 -10.23 16.50
CA GLU A 23 -1.97 -11.50 15.87
C GLU A 23 -0.86 -11.31 14.83
N GLY A 24 -0.53 -10.08 14.41
CA GLY A 24 0.67 -9.73 13.62
C GLY A 24 0.73 -10.27 12.19
N HIS A 25 -0.08 -11.27 11.85
CA HIS A 25 -0.01 -11.97 10.57
C HIS A 25 -0.80 -11.28 9.45
N GLY A 26 -1.78 -10.43 9.78
CA GLY A 26 -2.67 -9.79 8.80
C GLY A 26 -1.93 -8.85 7.83
N LEU A 27 -1.22 -7.85 8.37
CA LEU A 27 -0.56 -6.83 7.54
C LEU A 27 0.65 -7.38 6.76
N ASN A 28 1.48 -8.21 7.40
CA ASN A 28 2.66 -8.78 6.74
C ASN A 28 2.28 -9.75 5.61
N SER A 29 1.24 -10.55 5.79
CA SER A 29 0.75 -11.46 4.73
C SER A 29 0.11 -10.68 3.57
N GLN A 30 -0.64 -9.62 3.89
CA GLN A 30 -1.18 -8.69 2.90
C GLN A 30 -0.07 -8.01 2.07
N GLU A 31 0.96 -7.48 2.74
CA GLU A 31 2.11 -6.85 2.07
C GLU A 31 2.83 -7.85 1.17
N THR A 32 3.13 -9.04 1.68
CA THR A 32 3.78 -10.10 0.91
C THR A 32 3.04 -10.42 -0.38
N ARG A 33 1.70 -10.55 -0.32
CA ARG A 33 0.87 -10.79 -1.51
C ARG A 33 0.96 -9.65 -2.53
N CYS A 34 0.94 -8.40 -2.06
CA CYS A 34 1.09 -7.25 -2.94
C CYS A 34 2.49 -7.18 -3.57
N ARG A 35 3.54 -7.53 -2.81
CA ARG A 35 4.92 -7.58 -3.33
C ARG A 35 5.09 -8.64 -4.41
N GLU A 36 4.55 -9.84 -4.19
CA GLU A 36 4.57 -10.89 -5.21
C GLU A 36 3.79 -10.47 -6.46
N TYR A 37 2.61 -9.89 -6.29
CA TYR A 37 1.82 -9.39 -7.42
C TYR A 37 2.60 -8.32 -8.22
N ALA A 38 3.23 -7.36 -7.54
CA ALA A 38 4.06 -6.34 -8.17
C ALA A 38 5.22 -6.97 -8.95
N ARG A 39 5.93 -7.94 -8.35
CA ARG A 39 7.02 -8.68 -8.99
C ARG A 39 6.55 -9.40 -10.25
N HIS A 40 5.42 -10.10 -10.19
CA HIS A 40 4.82 -10.80 -11.33
C HIS A 40 4.39 -9.86 -12.46
N LYS A 41 4.01 -8.61 -12.13
CA LYS A 41 3.63 -7.59 -13.11
C LYS A 41 4.81 -6.73 -13.59
N GLY A 42 6.00 -6.92 -13.04
CA GLY A 42 7.17 -6.10 -13.36
C GLY A 42 7.07 -4.67 -12.82
N TYR A 43 6.31 -4.45 -11.73
CA TYR A 43 6.20 -3.16 -11.08
C TYR A 43 7.34 -2.92 -10.11
N ASP A 44 7.81 -1.68 -10.04
CA ASP A 44 8.79 -1.24 -9.05
C ASP A 44 8.06 -0.61 -7.86
N ILE A 45 8.24 -1.17 -6.67
CA ILE A 45 7.56 -0.70 -5.46
C ILE A 45 8.27 0.54 -4.95
N ALA A 46 7.61 1.69 -5.08
CA ALA A 46 8.13 2.99 -4.65
C ALA A 46 7.94 3.23 -3.15
N GLN A 47 6.83 2.76 -2.57
CA GLN A 47 6.54 2.92 -1.14
C GLN A 47 5.49 1.91 -0.65
N VAL A 48 5.56 1.56 0.63
CA VAL A 48 4.55 0.73 1.31
C VAL A 48 3.98 1.50 2.50
N PHE A 49 2.65 1.50 2.61
CA PHE A 49 1.91 2.13 3.69
C PHE A 49 1.08 1.08 4.42
N GLN A 50 1.11 1.12 5.76
CA GLN A 50 0.35 0.22 6.61
C GLN A 50 -0.60 1.04 7.50
N ASP A 51 -1.84 0.59 7.61
CA ASP A 51 -2.88 1.17 8.46
C ASP A 51 -3.47 0.09 9.37
N GLU A 52 -3.20 0.20 10.66
CA GLU A 52 -3.69 -0.74 11.68
C GLU A 52 -5.18 -0.56 12.00
N GLY A 53 -5.82 0.52 11.51
CA GLY A 53 -7.26 0.75 11.64
C GLY A 53 -7.77 0.87 13.08
N VAL A 54 -6.88 1.15 14.05
CA VAL A 54 -7.17 1.12 15.50
C VAL A 54 -7.94 2.35 15.99
N SER A 55 -8.06 3.42 15.18
CA SER A 55 -8.84 4.60 15.57
C SER A 55 -10.34 4.35 15.37
N GLY A 56 -11.06 4.12 16.47
CA GLY A 56 -12.51 3.92 16.49
C GLY A 56 -13.27 5.09 15.85
N GLY A 57 -13.98 4.79 14.75
CA GLY A 57 -14.92 5.70 14.11
C GLY A 57 -14.60 6.02 12.65
N LEU A 58 -15.62 6.01 11.79
CA LEU A 58 -15.57 6.33 10.36
C LEU A 58 -15.09 7.76 10.02
N ILE A 59 -14.88 8.61 11.03
CA ILE A 59 -14.91 10.08 10.89
C ILE A 59 -13.55 10.67 10.53
N ASP A 60 -12.44 9.98 10.87
CA ASP A 60 -11.12 10.35 10.38
C ASP A 60 -10.50 9.12 9.74
N ARG A 61 -10.13 9.22 8.46
CA ARG A 61 -9.36 8.19 7.75
C ARG A 61 -7.88 8.59 7.76
N PRO A 62 -7.15 8.54 8.88
CA PRO A 62 -5.75 8.96 8.92
C PRO A 62 -4.86 8.07 8.06
N GLY A 63 -5.12 6.77 8.00
CA GLY A 63 -4.26 5.81 7.31
C GLY A 63 -4.08 6.07 5.82
N ILE A 64 -5.12 6.56 5.13
CA ILE A 64 -5.03 6.86 3.70
C ILE A 64 -4.42 8.25 3.40
N LYS A 65 -4.24 9.11 4.42
CA LYS A 65 -3.65 10.44 4.22
C LYS A 65 -2.19 10.33 3.77
N ALA A 66 -1.44 9.37 4.31
CA ALA A 66 -0.02 9.16 3.97
C ALA A 66 0.19 8.78 2.48
N PRO A 67 -0.45 7.73 1.92
CA PRO A 67 -0.32 7.43 0.49
C PRO A 67 -0.83 8.57 -0.39
N LEU A 68 -1.92 9.24 -0.01
CA LEU A 68 -2.41 10.40 -0.76
C LEU A 68 -1.42 11.57 -0.75
N ALA A 69 -0.77 11.85 0.37
CA ALA A 69 0.26 12.90 0.46
C ALA A 69 1.47 12.56 -0.42
N PHE A 70 1.92 11.30 -0.39
CA PHE A 70 2.99 10.82 -1.27
C PHE A 70 2.64 11.00 -2.75
N LEU A 71 1.45 10.59 -3.18
CA LEU A 71 1.00 10.77 -4.56
C LEU A 71 0.87 12.26 -4.93
N LYS A 72 0.43 13.12 -4.00
CA LYS A 72 0.34 14.57 -4.21
C LYS A 72 1.70 15.26 -4.32
N GLN A 73 2.75 14.72 -3.69
CA GLN A 73 4.12 15.23 -3.81
C GLN A 73 4.79 14.72 -5.09
N ASN A 74 4.42 13.54 -5.58
CA ASN A 74 5.02 12.88 -6.74
C ASN A 74 4.10 12.90 -7.99
N ARG A 75 3.36 13.99 -8.22
CA ARG A 75 2.33 14.06 -9.30
C ARG A 75 2.88 13.93 -10.72
N ASN A 76 4.18 14.10 -10.90
CA ASN A 76 4.83 14.00 -12.21
C ASN A 76 5.09 12.53 -12.62
N GLN A 77 4.71 11.57 -11.77
CA GLN A 77 4.87 10.14 -12.03
C GLN A 77 3.51 9.44 -11.88
N ALA A 78 3.27 8.43 -12.72
CA ALA A 78 2.11 7.55 -12.59
C ALA A 78 2.44 6.41 -11.61
N TYR A 79 1.52 6.13 -10.69
CA TYR A 79 1.63 5.03 -9.74
C TYR A 79 0.43 4.10 -9.85
N VAL A 80 0.69 2.79 -9.84
CA VAL A 80 -0.33 1.76 -9.59
C VAL A 80 -0.49 1.60 -8.08
N VAL A 81 -1.70 1.69 -7.56
CA VAL A 81 -1.96 1.48 -6.12
C VAL A 81 -2.44 0.05 -5.90
N LEU A 82 -1.67 -0.73 -5.14
CA LEU A 82 -2.01 -2.11 -4.79
C LEU A 82 -2.66 -2.13 -3.40
N ILE A 83 -3.90 -2.62 -3.36
CA ILE A 83 -4.69 -2.78 -2.13
C ILE A 83 -5.07 -4.26 -2.02
N PRO A 84 -4.69 -4.94 -0.92
CA PRO A 84 -5.06 -6.32 -0.68
C PRO A 84 -6.55 -6.41 -0.31
N VAL A 85 -7.23 -7.41 -0.90
CA VAL A 85 -8.60 -7.82 -0.56
C VAL A 85 -8.60 -8.94 0.48
#